data_AF-A0A6G3MGM7-F1
#
_entry.id   AF-A0A6G3MGM7-F1
#
_cell.length_a   1.000
_cell.length_b   1.000
_cell.length_c   1.000
_cell.angle_alpha   90.00
_cell.angle_beta   90.00
_cell.angle_gamma   90.00
#
_symmetry.space_group_name_H-M   'P 1'
#
loop_
_entity.id
_entity.type
_entity.pdbx_description
1 polymer ?
#
loop_
_entity_poly.entity_id
_entity_poly.type
_entity_poly.pdbx_seq_one_letter_code
_entity_poly.pdbx_strand_id
1 'polypeptide(L)'
;MSDLYFKSSDFHRECVRALVGSVVITRYNNKTYRIDDIEWGKSPKDSFEWQNGKTITYIEYYKEVYGLEITDTDQPLLINIPKSTITSNAPNATANSRKTLSLICLIPEFCFLTGITDDMRSNFNLMKSLSTHIHCPASQRLKTIHSLVDLVHKNKKAQMELSFWGLTLSTSMHKVEGNLLNSEPIYAGNSEQPLATNTNGVWHQYLRNIKPLSCPRLTDWICLYTQRDSETVDNFMK
;
A
#
# COMPACT_ATOMS: atom_id res chain seq x y z
N MET A 1 -18.86 3.17 2.80
CA MET A 1 -19.21 4.36 3.60
C MET A 1 -20.47 4.17 4.44
N SER A 2 -21.36 3.22 4.10
CA SER A 2 -22.66 3.04 4.78
C SER A 2 -22.60 2.37 6.17
N ASP A 3 -21.53 1.65 6.51
CA ASP A 3 -21.43 0.88 7.77
C ASP A 3 -21.07 1.69 9.02
N LEU A 4 -20.73 2.98 8.88
CA LEU A 4 -20.29 3.80 10.02
C LEU A 4 -21.43 4.60 10.70
N TYR A 5 -22.66 4.58 10.17
CA TYR A 5 -23.71 5.52 10.56
C TYR A 5 -24.37 5.25 11.94
N PHE A 6 -24.08 4.14 12.63
CA PHE A 6 -24.84 3.68 13.81
C PHE A 6 -24.16 3.82 15.19
N LYS A 7 -23.10 4.62 15.36
CA LYS A 7 -22.55 4.96 16.69
C LYS A 7 -22.28 6.46 16.85
N SER A 8 -23.33 7.19 17.21
CA SER A 8 -23.39 8.67 17.13
C SER A 8 -22.35 9.44 17.97
N SER A 9 -21.78 8.89 19.05
CA SER A 9 -20.72 9.58 19.82
C SER A 9 -19.30 9.30 19.33
N ASP A 10 -19.10 8.25 18.52
CA ASP A 10 -17.77 7.77 18.10
C ASP A 10 -17.55 7.91 16.58
N PHE A 11 -18.57 8.24 15.80
CA PHE A 11 -18.49 8.32 14.35
C PHE A 11 -17.41 9.29 13.85
N HIS A 12 -17.41 10.55 14.30
CA HIS A 12 -16.37 11.52 13.89
C HIS A 12 -14.98 11.04 14.29
N ARG A 13 -14.83 10.44 15.48
CA ARG A 13 -13.54 9.94 15.95
C ARG A 13 -13.04 8.78 15.10
N GLU A 14 -13.90 7.83 14.75
CA GLU A 14 -13.54 6.70 13.88
C GLU A 14 -13.25 7.17 12.44
N CYS A 15 -14.00 8.14 11.91
CA CYS A 15 -13.72 8.75 10.61
C CYS A 15 -12.33 9.43 10.59
N VAL A 16 -12.03 10.24 11.61
CA VAL A 16 -10.71 10.86 11.75
C VAL A 16 -9.62 9.81 11.84
N ARG A 17 -9.79 8.79 12.69
CA ARG A 17 -8.83 7.69 12.85
C ARG A 17 -8.58 6.92 11.54
N ALA A 18 -9.62 6.70 10.75
CA ALA A 18 -9.53 5.91 9.52
C ALA A 18 -9.00 6.72 8.33
N LEU A 19 -9.34 8.01 8.23
CA LEU A 19 -9.08 8.82 7.04
C LEU A 19 -7.90 9.79 7.20
N VAL A 20 -7.71 10.40 8.36
CA VAL A 20 -6.62 11.37 8.54
C VAL A 20 -5.26 10.66 8.49
N GLY A 21 -4.36 11.18 7.68
CA GLY A 21 -3.07 10.58 7.33
C GLY A 21 -3.12 9.61 6.14
N SER A 22 -4.30 9.17 5.72
CA SER A 22 -4.46 8.33 4.53
C SER A 22 -4.26 9.13 3.23
N VAL A 23 -3.98 8.42 2.14
CA VAL A 23 -3.85 9.02 0.81
C VAL A 23 -5.04 8.60 -0.05
N VAL A 24 -5.75 9.57 -0.60
CA VAL A 24 -6.84 9.36 -1.55
C VAL A 24 -6.39 9.71 -2.96
N ILE A 25 -6.98 9.05 -3.96
CA ILE A 25 -6.90 9.43 -5.37
C ILE A 25 -8.25 9.97 -5.82
N THR A 26 -8.21 11.07 -6.55
CA THR A 26 -9.39 11.64 -7.20
C THR A 26 -9.43 11.21 -8.65
N ARG A 27 -10.46 10.44 -9.04
CA ARG A 27 -10.51 9.77 -10.36
C ARG A 27 -10.68 10.74 -11.53
N TYR A 28 -11.28 11.90 -11.31
CA TYR A 28 -11.54 12.90 -12.35
C TYR A 28 -10.27 13.59 -12.88
N ASN A 29 -9.17 13.58 -12.12
CA ASN A 29 -7.89 14.17 -12.54
C ASN A 29 -6.68 13.25 -12.26
N ASN A 30 -6.91 12.05 -11.71
CA ASN A 30 -5.90 11.08 -11.27
C ASN A 30 -4.81 11.66 -10.36
N LYS A 31 -5.15 12.68 -9.55
CA LYS A 31 -4.25 13.24 -8.54
C LYS A 31 -4.44 12.56 -7.20
N THR A 32 -3.36 12.51 -6.43
CA THR A 32 -3.35 11.96 -5.08
C THR A 32 -3.21 13.08 -4.05
N TYR A 33 -3.93 12.94 -2.94
CA TYR A 33 -3.95 13.89 -1.84
C TYR A 33 -3.84 13.14 -0.52
N ARG A 34 -3.02 13.66 0.40
CA ARG A 34 -3.02 13.19 1.79
C ARG A 34 -4.11 13.92 2.55
N ILE A 35 -4.94 13.20 3.27
CA ILE A 35 -5.95 13.81 4.12
C ILE A 35 -5.27 14.26 5.40
N ASP A 36 -5.30 15.56 5.67
CA ASP A 36 -4.70 16.15 6.87
C ASP A 36 -5.76 16.45 7.93
N ASP A 37 -7.01 16.71 7.52
CA ASP A 37 -8.15 16.88 8.43
C ASP A 37 -9.49 16.63 7.71
N ILE A 38 -10.59 16.63 8.47
CA ILE A 38 -11.97 16.58 7.96
C ILE A 38 -12.72 17.82 8.48
N GLU A 39 -13.23 18.63 7.55
CA GLU A 39 -14.05 19.79 7.88
C GLU A 39 -15.52 19.38 7.91
N TRP A 40 -16.06 19.31 9.14
CA TRP A 40 -17.44 18.90 9.41
C TRP A 40 -18.44 20.07 9.36
N GLY A 41 -17.95 21.30 9.50
CA GLY A 41 -18.79 22.51 9.47
C GLY A 41 -19.10 23.01 8.07
N LYS A 42 -18.48 22.41 7.03
CA LYS A 42 -18.70 22.73 5.63
C LYS A 42 -19.27 21.54 4.86
N SER A 43 -19.92 21.88 3.77
CA SER A 43 -20.61 20.98 2.87
C SER A 43 -20.35 21.36 1.41
N PRO A 44 -20.69 20.49 0.44
CA PRO A 44 -20.66 20.84 -0.97
C PRO A 44 -21.45 22.10 -1.37
N LYS A 45 -22.40 22.55 -0.55
CA LYS A 45 -23.20 23.77 -0.77
C LYS A 45 -22.41 25.04 -0.49
N ASP A 46 -21.33 24.95 0.28
CA ASP A 46 -20.47 26.10 0.57
C ASP A 46 -19.69 26.55 -0.66
N SER A 47 -19.27 27.80 -0.64
CA SER A 47 -18.56 28.45 -1.73
C SER A 47 -17.09 28.73 -1.42
N PHE A 48 -16.30 28.84 -2.48
CA PHE A 48 -14.89 29.20 -2.41
C PHE A 48 -14.55 30.17 -3.54
N GLU A 49 -13.45 30.91 -3.35
CA GLU A 49 -12.94 31.81 -4.36
C GLU A 49 -12.22 31.01 -5.46
N TRP A 50 -12.75 31.07 -6.67
CA TRP A 50 -12.16 30.43 -7.83
C TRP A 50 -11.04 31.30 -8.41
N GLN A 51 -10.18 30.71 -9.25
CA GLN A 51 -8.97 31.34 -9.80
C GLN A 51 -9.25 32.59 -10.64
N ASN A 52 -10.47 32.76 -11.13
CA ASN A 52 -10.92 33.94 -11.88
C ASN A 52 -11.50 35.05 -10.97
N GLY A 53 -11.40 34.92 -9.65
CA GLY A 53 -11.96 35.85 -8.67
C GLY A 53 -13.47 35.72 -8.47
N LYS A 54 -14.13 34.76 -9.15
CA LYS A 54 -15.55 34.46 -8.94
C LYS A 54 -15.70 33.56 -7.72
N THR A 55 -16.71 33.80 -6.90
CA THR A 55 -17.15 32.85 -5.86
C THR A 55 -18.06 31.80 -6.50
N ILE A 56 -17.74 30.52 -6.30
CA ILE A 56 -18.49 29.38 -6.84
C ILE A 56 -18.68 28.32 -5.75
N THR A 57 -19.80 27.61 -5.77
CA THR A 57 -20.01 26.47 -4.85
C THR A 57 -19.21 25.25 -5.29
N TYR A 58 -18.94 24.31 -4.38
CA TYR A 58 -18.29 23.04 -4.77
C TYR A 58 -19.16 22.28 -5.78
N ILE A 59 -20.48 22.24 -5.59
CA ILE A 59 -21.43 21.58 -6.53
C ILE A 59 -21.28 22.15 -7.95
N GLU A 60 -21.35 23.47 -8.09
CA GLU A 60 -21.23 24.14 -9.40
C GLU A 60 -19.84 23.89 -10.00
N TYR A 61 -18.77 24.00 -9.21
CA TYR A 61 -17.41 23.77 -9.68
C TYR A 61 -17.21 22.36 -10.24
N TYR A 62 -17.62 21.32 -9.51
CA TYR A 62 -17.45 19.94 -9.97
C TYR A 62 -18.33 19.63 -11.20
N LYS A 63 -19.51 20.26 -11.30
CA LYS A 63 -20.38 20.13 -12.48
C LYS A 63 -19.81 20.85 -13.70
N GLU A 64 -19.36 22.09 -13.56
CA GLU A 64 -18.84 22.89 -14.67
C GLU A 64 -17.47 22.40 -15.17
N VAL A 65 -16.56 22.05 -14.26
CA VAL A 65 -15.16 21.72 -14.62
C VAL A 65 -14.98 20.25 -14.97
N TYR A 66 -15.69 19.35 -14.28
CA TYR A 66 -15.51 17.91 -14.42
C TYR A 66 -16.76 17.16 -14.91
N GLY A 67 -17.92 17.84 -15.04
CA GLY A 67 -19.18 17.19 -15.42
C GLY A 67 -19.72 16.24 -14.37
N LEU A 68 -19.32 16.40 -13.10
CA LEU A 68 -19.70 15.50 -12.01
C LEU A 68 -20.85 16.08 -11.19
N GLU A 69 -21.83 15.23 -10.88
CA GLU A 69 -22.93 15.57 -9.98
C GLU A 69 -22.67 14.97 -8.59
N ILE A 70 -22.79 15.80 -7.56
CA ILE A 70 -22.63 15.40 -6.16
C ILE A 70 -23.97 14.88 -5.67
N THR A 71 -24.01 13.63 -5.19
CA THR A 71 -25.26 13.00 -4.75
C THR A 71 -25.60 13.35 -3.30
N ASP A 72 -24.61 13.36 -2.41
CA ASP A 72 -24.78 13.77 -1.01
C ASP A 72 -24.33 15.23 -0.84
N THR A 73 -25.30 16.14 -0.73
CA THR A 73 -25.00 17.57 -0.61
C THR A 73 -24.65 18.03 0.80
N ASP A 74 -24.78 17.15 1.80
CA ASP A 74 -24.54 17.45 3.22
C ASP A 74 -23.30 16.71 3.77
N GLN A 75 -22.56 16.02 2.91
CA GLN A 75 -21.30 15.37 3.27
C GLN A 75 -20.23 16.38 3.74
N PRO A 76 -19.34 16.02 4.68
CA PRO A 76 -18.24 16.88 5.09
C PRO A 76 -17.20 17.01 3.98
N LEU A 77 -16.23 17.92 4.15
CA LEU A 77 -15.12 18.10 3.20
C LEU A 77 -13.84 17.48 3.75
N LEU A 78 -13.05 16.83 2.89
CA LEU A 78 -11.72 16.38 3.26
C LEU A 78 -10.71 17.51 3.02
N ILE A 79 -9.84 17.76 3.99
CA ILE A 79 -8.84 18.82 3.91
C ILE A 79 -7.49 18.21 3.56
N ASN A 80 -6.85 18.75 2.53
CA ASN A 80 -5.44 18.57 2.27
C ASN A 80 -4.72 19.91 2.45
N ILE A 81 -3.65 19.89 3.23
CA ILE A 81 -2.75 21.03 3.41
C ILE A 81 -1.53 20.76 2.52
N PRO A 82 -1.39 21.46 1.38
CA PRO A 82 -0.20 21.30 0.55
C PRO A 82 1.02 21.64 1.40
N LYS A 83 2.03 20.77 1.41
CA LYS A 83 3.32 21.15 1.97
C LYS A 83 3.85 22.31 1.13
N SER A 84 4.26 23.40 1.77
CA SER A 84 4.94 24.50 1.09
C SER A 84 6.13 23.92 0.33
N THR A 85 6.04 23.89 -0.99
CA THR A 85 7.22 23.80 -1.82
C THR A 85 7.92 25.14 -1.62
N ILE A 86 8.81 25.21 -0.63
CA ILE A 86 9.84 26.23 -0.59
C ILE A 86 10.69 25.94 -1.83
N THR A 87 10.31 26.52 -2.97
CA THR A 87 11.25 26.73 -4.07
C THR A 87 12.27 27.71 -3.52
N SER A 88 13.38 27.17 -3.02
CA SER A 88 14.54 27.87 -2.46
C SER A 88 15.29 28.75 -3.48
N ASN A 89 14.67 29.13 -4.59
CA ASN A 89 15.28 29.85 -5.71
C ASN A 89 14.61 31.20 -6.02
N ALA A 90 13.83 31.77 -5.10
CA ALA A 90 13.37 33.15 -5.21
C ALA A 90 14.29 34.04 -4.34
N PRO A 91 15.18 34.88 -4.92
CA PRO A 91 16.19 35.64 -4.15
C PRO A 91 15.64 36.73 -3.22
N ASN A 92 14.31 36.95 -3.17
CA ASN A 92 13.68 38.08 -2.48
C ASN A 92 12.41 37.69 -1.70
N ALA A 93 12.32 36.49 -1.13
CA ALA A 93 11.22 36.14 -0.24
C ALA A 93 11.51 36.66 1.18
N THR A 94 11.09 37.90 1.46
CA THR A 94 10.99 38.41 2.83
C THR A 94 10.09 37.48 3.66
N ALA A 95 10.44 37.28 4.94
CA ALA A 95 9.78 36.37 5.90
C ALA A 95 8.26 36.59 6.12
N ASN A 96 7.68 37.61 5.48
CA ASN A 96 6.28 38.01 5.58
C ASN A 96 5.42 37.66 4.36
N SER A 97 5.98 37.03 3.32
CA SER A 97 5.18 36.46 2.22
C SER A 97 5.13 34.93 2.34
N ARG A 98 4.66 34.46 3.50
CA ARG A 98 4.06 33.12 3.57
C ARG A 98 2.85 33.18 2.64
N LYS A 99 3.01 32.81 1.36
CA LYS A 99 1.90 32.43 0.50
C LYS A 99 1.03 31.53 1.36
N THR A 100 -0.14 32.03 1.76
CA THR A 100 -1.14 31.27 2.51
C THR A 100 -1.28 29.97 1.74
N LEU A 101 -0.84 28.86 2.32
CA LEU A 101 -0.95 27.56 1.67
C LEU A 101 -2.45 27.39 1.45
N SER A 102 -2.87 27.42 0.19
CA SER A 102 -4.28 27.33 -0.17
C SER A 102 -4.73 25.94 0.25
N LEU A 103 -5.46 25.88 1.36
CA LEU A 103 -6.13 24.68 1.85
C LEU A 103 -6.95 24.10 0.69
N ILE A 104 -6.69 22.83 0.36
CA ILE A 104 -7.43 22.13 -0.68
C ILE A 104 -8.57 21.39 0.02
N CYS A 105 -9.80 21.73 -0.36
CA CYS A 105 -11.00 21.04 0.10
C CYS A 105 -11.45 20.05 -0.98
N LEU A 106 -11.61 18.78 -0.60
CA LEU A 106 -11.98 17.69 -1.50
C LEU A 106 -13.33 17.12 -1.08
N ILE A 107 -14.10 16.65 -2.06
CA ILE A 107 -15.40 16.00 -1.84
C ILE A 107 -15.16 14.50 -1.61
N PRO A 108 -15.54 13.93 -0.45
CA PRO A 108 -15.35 12.52 -0.14
C PRO A 108 -15.87 11.56 -1.21
N GLU A 109 -17.03 11.85 -1.81
CA GLU A 109 -17.66 11.04 -2.86
C GLU A 109 -16.75 10.79 -4.08
N PHE A 110 -15.87 11.73 -4.40
CA PHE A 110 -14.94 11.61 -5.54
C PHE A 110 -13.54 11.15 -5.13
N CYS A 111 -13.33 10.87 -3.85
CA CYS A 111 -12.06 10.45 -3.27
C CYS A 111 -12.06 8.94 -3.02
N PHE A 112 -11.07 8.25 -3.58
CA PHE A 112 -10.90 6.81 -3.40
C PHE A 112 -9.64 6.56 -2.57
N LEU A 113 -9.77 5.84 -1.46
CA LEU A 113 -8.61 5.42 -0.68
C LEU A 113 -7.64 4.63 -1.55
N THR A 114 -6.36 4.93 -1.40
CA THR A 114 -5.28 4.24 -2.11
C THR A 114 -4.55 3.29 -1.17
N GLY A 115 -3.90 2.28 -1.77
CA GLY A 115 -3.14 1.28 -1.03
C GLY A 115 -4.01 0.16 -0.45
N ILE A 116 -3.39 -0.63 0.43
CA ILE A 116 -4.03 -1.75 1.13
C ILE A 116 -4.03 -1.37 2.61
N THR A 117 -5.22 -1.17 3.18
CA THR A 117 -5.38 -0.82 4.59
C THR A 117 -4.98 -1.99 5.50
N ASP A 118 -4.73 -1.70 6.78
CA ASP A 118 -4.37 -2.75 7.74
C ASP A 118 -5.51 -3.75 7.94
N ASP A 119 -6.77 -3.30 7.92
CA ASP A 119 -7.94 -4.19 7.97
C ASP A 119 -7.99 -5.12 6.75
N MET A 120 -7.72 -4.58 5.54
CA MET A 120 -7.61 -5.40 4.33
C MET A 120 -6.46 -6.41 4.43
N ARG A 121 -5.33 -6.00 5.00
CA ARG A 121 -4.16 -6.87 5.21
C ARG A 121 -4.44 -7.97 6.23
N SER A 122 -5.21 -7.68 7.27
CA SER A 122 -5.63 -8.66 8.27
C SER A 122 -6.65 -9.68 7.73
N ASN A 123 -7.39 -9.30 6.68
CA ASN A 123 -8.35 -10.19 6.03
C ASN A 123 -7.62 -11.20 5.12
N PHE A 124 -7.47 -12.42 5.63
CA PHE A 124 -6.79 -13.51 4.91
C PHE A 124 -7.41 -13.83 3.55
N ASN A 125 -8.74 -13.86 3.44
CA ASN A 125 -9.43 -14.20 2.20
C ASN A 125 -9.21 -13.15 1.11
N LEU A 126 -9.25 -11.87 1.48
CA LEU A 126 -8.95 -10.76 0.59
C LEU A 126 -7.49 -10.82 0.14
N MET A 127 -6.54 -10.95 1.09
CA MET A 127 -5.11 -11.00 0.77
C MET A 127 -4.72 -12.21 -0.06
N LYS A 128 -5.36 -13.37 0.14
CA LYS A 128 -5.15 -14.56 -0.69
C LYS A 128 -5.55 -14.30 -2.15
N SER A 129 -6.72 -13.69 -2.37
CA SER A 129 -7.20 -13.34 -3.71
C SER A 129 -6.38 -12.21 -4.36
N LEU A 130 -5.90 -11.26 -3.55
CA LEU A 130 -5.10 -10.14 -4.03
C LEU A 130 -3.65 -10.54 -4.32
N SER A 131 -3.09 -11.47 -3.55
CA SER A 131 -1.72 -11.95 -3.70
C SER A 131 -1.44 -12.54 -5.08
N THR A 132 -2.43 -13.20 -5.70
CA THR A 132 -2.29 -13.73 -7.07
C THR A 132 -2.08 -12.64 -8.12
N HIS A 133 -2.53 -11.42 -7.84
CA HIS A 133 -2.40 -10.26 -8.73
C HIS A 133 -1.16 -9.42 -8.40
N ILE A 134 -0.78 -9.33 -7.12
CA ILE A 134 0.39 -8.54 -6.67
C ILE A 134 1.70 -9.32 -6.86
N HIS A 135 1.70 -10.62 -6.62
CA HIS A 135 2.90 -11.43 -6.72
C HIS A 135 3.12 -11.89 -8.16
N CYS A 136 4.13 -11.32 -8.80
CA CYS A 136 4.56 -11.71 -10.13
C CYS A 136 5.77 -12.65 -10.05
N PRO A 137 5.68 -13.91 -10.57
CA PRO A 137 6.80 -14.84 -10.68
C PRO A 137 7.97 -14.25 -11.49
N ALA A 138 9.19 -14.67 -11.19
CA ALA A 138 10.40 -14.11 -11.81
C ALA A 138 10.39 -14.19 -13.36
N SER A 139 9.93 -15.31 -13.92
CA SER A 139 9.83 -15.51 -15.37
C SER A 139 8.83 -14.55 -16.03
N GLN A 140 7.67 -14.33 -15.39
CA GLN A 140 6.66 -13.39 -15.87
C GLN A 140 7.16 -11.95 -15.75
N ARG A 141 7.83 -11.61 -14.64
CA ARG A 141 8.44 -10.29 -14.43
C ARG A 141 9.43 -9.95 -15.53
N LEU A 142 10.30 -10.90 -15.88
CA LEU A 142 11.27 -10.72 -16.97
C LEU A 142 10.57 -10.45 -18.31
N LYS A 143 9.51 -11.21 -18.64
CA LYS A 143 8.70 -10.98 -19.86
C LYS A 143 8.04 -9.60 -19.88
N THR A 144 7.49 -9.16 -18.75
CA THR A 144 6.89 -7.82 -18.63
C THR A 144 7.93 -6.72 -18.82
N ILE A 145 9.14 -6.88 -18.26
CA ILE A 145 10.23 -5.91 -18.45
C ILE A 145 10.64 -5.85 -19.92
N HIS A 146 10.84 -6.99 -20.60
CA HIS A 146 11.12 -7.00 -22.04
C HIS A 146 10.02 -6.31 -22.86
N SER A 147 8.75 -6.59 -22.55
CA SER A 147 7.61 -5.96 -23.22
C SER A 147 7.60 -4.43 -23.04
N LEU A 148 7.97 -3.95 -21.85
CA LEU A 148 8.10 -2.52 -21.56
C LEU A 148 9.24 -1.89 -22.37
N VAL A 149 10.41 -2.54 -22.41
CA VAL A 149 11.56 -2.08 -23.20
C VAL A 149 11.20 -2.00 -24.68
N ASP A 150 10.52 -3.01 -25.22
CA ASP A 150 10.03 -3.02 -26.60
C ASP A 150 9.03 -1.88 -26.87
N LEU A 151 8.14 -1.61 -25.93
CA LEU A 151 7.17 -0.52 -26.04
C LEU A 151 7.87 0.85 -26.07
N VAL A 152 8.90 1.05 -25.25
CA VAL A 152 9.71 2.28 -25.25
C VAL A 152 10.47 2.44 -26.58
N HIS A 153 11.00 1.36 -27.15
CA HIS A 153 11.66 1.38 -28.46
C HIS A 153 10.72 1.68 -29.62
N LYS A 154 9.51 1.11 -29.59
CA LYS A 154 8.48 1.36 -30.62
C LYS A 154 7.91 2.77 -30.56
N ASN A 155 7.97 3.44 -29.40
CA ASN A 155 7.43 4.77 -29.22
C ASN A 155 8.43 5.87 -29.65
N LYS A 156 8.15 6.47 -30.81
CA LYS A 156 8.98 7.55 -31.38
C LYS A 156 9.21 8.73 -30.43
N LYS A 157 8.20 9.13 -29.63
CA LYS A 157 8.33 10.26 -28.69
C LYS A 157 9.33 9.93 -27.58
N ALA A 158 9.25 8.72 -27.04
CA ALA A 158 10.19 8.26 -26.01
C ALA A 158 11.62 8.17 -26.56
N GLN A 159 11.80 7.69 -27.79
CA GLN A 159 13.10 7.64 -28.45
C GLN A 159 13.69 9.03 -28.70
N MET A 160 12.87 10.00 -29.13
CA MET A 160 13.31 11.38 -29.30
C MET A 160 13.81 11.98 -27.98
N GLU A 161 13.08 11.78 -26.88
CA GLU A 161 13.50 12.27 -25.56
C GLU A 161 14.81 11.61 -25.12
N LEU A 162 14.93 10.27 -25.24
CA LEU A 162 16.17 9.57 -24.90
C LEU A 162 17.35 10.10 -25.72
N SER A 163 17.18 10.26 -27.03
CA SER A 163 18.23 10.80 -27.91
C SER A 163 18.57 12.25 -27.61
N PHE A 164 17.60 13.07 -27.18
CA PHE A 164 17.85 14.45 -26.76
C PHE A 164 18.81 14.51 -25.57
N TRP A 165 18.68 13.57 -24.64
CA TRP A 165 19.61 13.40 -23.52
C TRP A 165 20.88 12.61 -23.87
N GLY A 166 21.05 12.17 -25.13
CA GLY A 166 22.18 11.34 -25.56
C GLY A 166 22.14 9.91 -25.00
N LEU A 167 20.97 9.42 -24.58
CA LEU A 167 20.77 8.12 -23.97
C LEU A 167 20.22 7.12 -24.98
N THR A 168 20.59 5.84 -24.81
CA THR A 168 19.98 4.71 -25.51
C THR A 168 19.60 3.64 -24.49
N LEU A 169 18.49 2.95 -24.73
CA LEU A 169 18.02 1.89 -23.86
C LEU A 169 18.47 0.54 -24.42
N SER A 170 19.15 -0.28 -23.61
CA SER A 170 19.50 -1.64 -24.04
C SER A 170 18.25 -2.52 -24.15
N THR A 171 18.17 -3.33 -25.20
CA THR A 171 17.13 -4.37 -25.38
C THR A 171 17.42 -5.65 -24.59
N SER A 172 18.65 -5.82 -24.14
CA SER A 172 19.10 -6.97 -23.36
C SER A 172 19.32 -6.61 -21.90
N MET A 173 18.95 -7.53 -21.02
CA MET A 173 19.22 -7.41 -19.59
C MET A 173 20.71 -7.61 -19.32
N HIS A 174 21.28 -6.77 -18.47
CA HIS A 174 22.67 -6.90 -18.07
C HIS A 174 22.87 -8.22 -17.31
N LYS A 175 23.89 -9.00 -17.73
CA LYS A 175 24.25 -10.25 -17.07
C LYS A 175 25.24 -9.94 -15.97
N VAL A 176 24.93 -10.43 -14.77
CA VAL A 176 25.79 -10.29 -13.60
C VAL A 176 26.28 -11.68 -13.23
N GLU A 177 27.59 -11.80 -12.98
CA GLU A 177 28.17 -13.02 -12.44
C GLU A 177 27.86 -13.11 -10.95
N GLY A 178 27.30 -14.24 -10.53
CA GLY A 178 26.95 -14.52 -9.15
C GLY A 178 27.45 -15.88 -8.73
N ASN A 179 27.77 -16.02 -7.45
CA ASN A 179 28.21 -17.29 -6.87
C ASN A 179 27.02 -17.98 -6.20
N LEU A 180 26.76 -19.23 -6.58
CA LEU A 180 25.84 -20.10 -5.84
C LEU A 180 26.63 -20.77 -4.72
N LEU A 181 26.29 -20.47 -3.48
CA LEU A 181 26.89 -21.14 -2.33
C LEU A 181 26.41 -22.59 -2.26
N ASN A 182 27.31 -23.48 -1.86
CA ASN A 182 26.97 -24.88 -1.64
C ASN A 182 25.98 -24.99 -0.46
N SER A 183 25.07 -25.95 -0.53
CA SER A 183 24.22 -26.28 0.62
C SER A 183 25.09 -26.83 1.75
N GLU A 184 24.85 -26.33 2.95
CA GLU A 184 25.50 -26.85 4.15
C GLU A 184 24.86 -28.19 4.57
N PRO A 185 25.68 -29.18 4.98
CA PRO A 185 25.17 -30.43 5.50
C PRO A 185 24.45 -30.22 6.84
N ILE A 186 23.26 -30.78 6.98
CA ILE A 186 22.49 -30.73 8.22
C ILE A 186 22.75 -32.01 9.00
N TYR A 187 23.14 -31.89 10.27
CA TYR A 187 23.32 -33.00 11.20
C TYR A 187 22.24 -32.97 12.28
N ALA A 188 21.83 -34.16 12.74
CA ALA A 188 20.85 -34.29 13.79
C ALA A 188 21.12 -35.54 14.64
N GLY A 189 20.80 -35.46 15.94
CA GLY A 189 21.11 -36.51 16.91
C GLY A 189 22.61 -36.75 17.03
N ASN A 190 23.00 -38.01 17.29
CA ASN A 190 24.41 -38.43 17.38
C ASN A 190 24.92 -39.09 16.08
N SER A 191 24.31 -38.78 14.93
CA SER A 191 24.75 -39.33 13.64
C SER A 191 25.96 -38.56 13.11
N GLU A 192 27.04 -39.28 12.78
CA GLU A 192 28.20 -38.72 12.06
C GLU A 192 27.93 -38.53 10.57
N GLN A 193 26.83 -39.10 10.04
CA GLN A 193 26.40 -38.88 8.67
C GLN A 193 25.42 -37.70 8.57
N PRO A 194 25.58 -36.83 7.56
CA PRO A 194 24.69 -35.72 7.33
C PRO A 194 23.32 -36.20 6.87
N LEU A 195 22.28 -35.62 7.45
CA LEU A 195 20.88 -35.91 7.18
C LEU A 195 20.46 -35.48 5.77
N ALA A 196 21.01 -34.35 5.31
CA ALA A 196 20.81 -33.85 3.96
C ALA A 196 21.98 -32.94 3.58
N THR A 197 22.47 -33.11 2.36
CA THR A 197 23.63 -32.37 1.81
C THR A 197 23.24 -31.46 0.64
N ASN A 198 21.99 -31.50 0.18
CA ASN A 198 21.48 -30.63 -0.87
C ASN A 198 19.96 -30.45 -0.72
N THR A 199 19.56 -29.48 0.08
CA THR A 199 18.14 -29.26 0.41
C THR A 199 17.51 -28.14 -0.40
N ASN A 200 18.28 -27.32 -1.14
CA ASN A 200 17.79 -26.07 -1.73
C ASN A 200 16.98 -25.23 -0.71
N GLY A 201 17.38 -25.25 0.57
CA GLY A 201 16.68 -24.61 1.68
C GLY A 201 15.47 -25.38 2.24
N VAL A 202 15.13 -26.55 1.69
CA VAL A 202 13.98 -27.38 2.09
C VAL A 202 14.42 -28.62 2.86
N TRP A 203 14.51 -28.49 4.18
CA TRP A 203 15.05 -29.54 5.06
C TRP A 203 13.99 -30.23 5.95
N HIS A 204 12.80 -29.65 6.07
CA HIS A 204 11.74 -30.12 6.96
C HIS A 204 11.29 -31.58 6.69
N GLN A 205 11.35 -32.02 5.42
CA GLN A 205 11.00 -33.38 5.04
C GLN A 205 11.96 -34.41 5.63
N TYR A 206 13.22 -34.02 5.81
CA TYR A 206 14.23 -34.91 6.36
C TYR A 206 14.08 -35.05 7.85
N LEU A 207 13.53 -34.08 8.59
CA LEU A 207 13.41 -34.11 10.05
C LEU A 207 12.46 -35.19 10.63
N ARG A 208 11.71 -35.89 9.78
CA ARG A 208 10.77 -36.91 10.26
C ARG A 208 11.54 -38.08 10.88
N ASN A 209 11.09 -38.54 12.06
CA ASN A 209 11.63 -39.69 12.77
C ASN A 209 13.10 -39.57 13.19
N ILE A 210 13.59 -38.35 13.43
CA ILE A 210 14.97 -38.12 13.87
C ILE A 210 15.01 -37.60 15.29
N LYS A 211 16.03 -38.04 16.03
CA LYS A 211 16.34 -37.51 17.35
C LYS A 211 16.97 -36.13 17.20
N PRO A 212 16.50 -35.10 17.93
CA PRO A 212 17.13 -33.80 17.91
C PRO A 212 18.57 -33.88 18.45
N LEU A 213 19.42 -32.92 18.07
CA LEU A 213 20.81 -32.83 18.55
C LEU A 213 20.89 -32.70 20.07
N SER A 214 19.94 -31.97 20.66
CA SER A 214 19.77 -31.84 22.11
C SER A 214 18.29 -31.92 22.43
N CYS A 215 17.93 -32.72 23.44
CA CYS A 215 16.57 -32.86 23.94
C CYS A 215 16.58 -32.58 25.45
N PRO A 216 16.34 -31.34 25.91
CA PRO A 216 16.18 -31.06 27.32
C PRO A 216 14.93 -31.77 27.85
N ARG A 217 15.02 -32.27 29.09
CA ARG A 217 13.90 -32.97 29.73
C ARG A 217 12.81 -31.95 30.10
N LEU A 218 11.61 -32.12 29.54
CA LEU A 218 10.43 -31.37 29.94
C LEU A 218 9.76 -32.08 31.12
N THR A 219 9.98 -31.60 32.35
CA THR A 219 9.42 -32.20 33.57
C THR A 219 8.10 -31.55 33.96
N ASP A 220 8.06 -30.21 33.98
CA ASP A 220 6.96 -29.45 34.56
C ASP A 220 6.38 -28.50 33.51
N TRP A 221 5.17 -28.80 33.04
CA TRP A 221 4.45 -28.01 32.05
C TRP A 221 2.94 -28.13 32.29
N ILE A 222 2.20 -27.11 31.87
CA ILE A 222 0.74 -27.05 32.06
C ILE A 222 0.10 -26.76 30.70
N CYS A 223 -0.96 -27.48 30.34
CA CYS A 223 -1.80 -27.18 29.19
C CYS A 223 -3.08 -26.46 29.65
N LEU A 224 -3.32 -25.26 29.14
CA LEU A 224 -4.55 -24.52 29.38
C LEU A 224 -5.44 -24.63 28.14
N TYR A 225 -6.64 -25.15 28.31
CA TYR A 225 -7.60 -25.34 27.23
C TYR A 225 -9.02 -25.12 27.71
N THR A 226 -9.93 -24.84 26.78
CA THR A 226 -11.35 -24.69 27.11
C THR A 226 -12.03 -26.05 27.19
N GLN A 227 -13.12 -26.17 27.95
CA GLN A 227 -13.86 -27.43 28.07
C GLN A 227 -14.31 -28.00 26.71
N ARG A 228 -14.55 -27.13 25.72
CA ARG A 228 -14.95 -27.51 24.37
C ARG A 228 -13.84 -28.26 23.61
N ASP A 229 -12.59 -27.94 23.90
CA ASP A 229 -11.43 -28.45 23.17
C ASP A 229 -10.82 -29.70 23.83
N SER A 230 -11.46 -30.24 24.89
CA SER A 230 -10.92 -31.37 25.66
C SER A 230 -10.56 -32.57 24.79
N GLU A 231 -11.45 -32.99 23.88
CA GLU A 231 -11.19 -34.12 22.99
C GLU A 231 -10.02 -33.85 22.01
N THR A 232 -9.85 -32.60 21.57
CA THR A 232 -8.74 -32.21 20.70
C THR A 232 -7.42 -32.27 21.47
N VAL A 233 -7.41 -31.80 22.71
CA VAL A 233 -6.24 -31.85 23.58
C VAL A 233 -5.88 -33.30 23.92
N ASP A 234 -6.85 -34.13 24.27
CA ASP A 234 -6.61 -35.55 24.56
C ASP A 234 -5.99 -36.29 23.35
N ASN A 235 -6.36 -35.92 22.12
CA ASN A 235 -5.75 -36.46 20.91
C ASN A 235 -4.36 -35.87 20.62
N PHE A 236 -4.11 -34.61 20.96
CA PHE A 236 -2.80 -33.98 20.82
C PHE A 236 -1.77 -34.53 21.84
N MET A 237 -2.23 -34.95 23.02
CA MET A 237 -1.36 -35.49 24.08
C MET A 237 -1.00 -36.98 23.91
N LYS A 238 -1.64 -37.69 22.98
CA LYS A 238 -1.31 -39.08 22.62
C LYS A 238 -0.09 -39.13 21.71
#